data_AF-A0A7N2RC55-F1
#
_entry.id   AF-A0A7N2RC55-F1
#
_cell.length_a   1.000
_cell.length_b   1.000
_cell.length_c   1.000
_cell.angle_alpha   90.00
_cell.angle_beta   90.00
_cell.angle_gamma   90.00
#
_symmetry.space_group_name_H-M   'P 1'
#
loop_
_entity.id
_entity.type
_entity.pdbx_description
1 polymer ?
#
loop_
_entity_poly.entity_id
_entity_poly.type
_entity_poly.pdbx_seq_one_letter_code
_entity_poly.pdbx_strand_id
1 'polypeptide(L)'
;MKSEGLYVSQGGPIILSQNENEYQNVELAFHEKGPPYVLWAANMAVGLQTGVPWIMCKQQDAPDPVVSTYQLILPVLVLVLRRNLI
;
A
#
# COMPACT_ATOMS: atom_id res chain seq x y z
N MET A 1 -10.22 -11.19 3.45
CA MET A 1 -9.21 -11.50 2.41
C MET A 1 -8.24 -12.58 2.87
N LYS A 2 -7.52 -12.39 3.99
CA LYS A 2 -6.55 -13.38 4.49
C LYS A 2 -7.18 -14.70 4.96
N SER A 3 -8.32 -14.66 5.68
CA SER A 3 -9.08 -15.86 6.08
C SER A 3 -9.53 -16.69 4.88
N GLU A 4 -9.89 -16.01 3.80
CA GLU A 4 -10.41 -16.61 2.56
C GLU A 4 -9.29 -17.06 1.60
N GLY A 5 -8.01 -16.97 1.99
CA GLY A 5 -6.88 -17.39 1.15
C GLY A 5 -6.70 -16.58 -0.14
N LEU A 6 -7.14 -15.32 -0.18
CA LEU A 6 -7.19 -14.55 -1.43
C LEU A 6 -5.87 -13.86 -1.81
N TYR A 7 -4.88 -13.82 -0.93
CA TYR A 7 -3.55 -13.29 -1.25
C TYR A 7 -2.72 -14.30 -2.05
N VAL A 8 -1.86 -13.82 -2.95
CA VAL A 8 -0.98 -14.69 -3.76
C VAL A 8 -0.01 -15.50 -2.90
N SER A 9 0.39 -14.95 -1.74
CA SER A 9 1.12 -15.66 -0.68
C SER A 9 0.37 -16.91 -0.14
N GLN A 10 -0.94 -17.00 -0.38
CA GLN A 10 -1.85 -18.08 0.01
C GLN A 10 -2.42 -18.84 -1.21
N GLY A 11 -1.94 -18.58 -2.42
CA GLY A 11 -2.45 -19.17 -3.68
C GLY A 11 -3.64 -18.42 -4.31
N GLY A 12 -4.06 -17.29 -3.74
CA GLY A 12 -5.13 -16.45 -4.26
C GLY A 12 -4.67 -15.41 -5.30
N PRO A 13 -5.60 -14.62 -5.87
CA PRO A 13 -5.29 -13.71 -6.98
C PRO A 13 -4.74 -12.33 -6.57
N ILE A 14 -4.77 -11.96 -5.28
CA ILE A 14 -4.39 -10.61 -4.83
C ILE A 14 -2.88 -10.51 -4.70
N ILE A 15 -2.27 -9.63 -5.49
CA ILE A 15 -0.82 -9.44 -5.56
C ILE A 15 -0.31 -8.15 -4.90
N LEU A 16 -1.21 -7.23 -4.53
CA LEU A 16 -0.87 -5.97 -3.86
C LEU A 16 -2.04 -5.51 -3.00
N SER A 17 -1.79 -4.68 -2.00
CA SER A 17 -2.83 -3.96 -1.26
C SER A 17 -2.50 -2.48 -1.14
N GLN A 18 -3.51 -1.64 -1.30
CA GLN A 18 -3.37 -0.21 -1.09
C GLN A 18 -3.93 0.14 0.29
N ASN A 19 -3.18 0.95 1.03
CA ASN A 19 -3.64 1.59 2.24
C ASN A 19 -3.72 3.10 1.98
N GLU A 20 -4.76 3.75 2.50
CA GLU A 20 -5.11 5.13 2.19
C GLU A 20 -5.26 5.44 0.69
N ASN A 21 -5.77 6.64 0.38
CA ASN A 21 -5.87 7.08 -1.01
C ASN A 21 -5.71 8.58 -1.15
N GLU A 22 -4.58 8.99 -1.74
CA GLU A 22 -4.23 10.40 -1.96
C GLU A 22 -4.30 11.27 -0.69
N TYR A 23 -3.97 10.68 0.46
CA TYR A 23 -4.08 11.35 1.75
C TYR A 23 -3.19 12.59 1.85
N GLN A 24 -2.04 12.61 1.17
CA GLN A 24 -1.16 13.78 1.10
C GLN A 24 -1.88 15.07 0.60
N ASN A 25 -2.95 14.94 -0.19
CA ASN A 25 -3.75 16.10 -0.61
C ASN A 25 -4.48 16.79 0.56
N VAL A 26 -4.79 16.04 1.62
CA VAL A 26 -5.53 16.52 2.80
C VAL A 26 -4.66 16.58 4.05
N GLU A 27 -3.49 15.96 4.04
CA GLU A 27 -2.59 15.83 5.19
C GLU A 27 -2.26 17.17 5.84
N LEU A 28 -2.00 18.22 5.04
CA LEU A 28 -1.70 19.56 5.54
C LEU A 28 -2.83 20.15 6.41
N ALA A 29 -4.09 19.77 6.16
CA ALA A 29 -5.22 20.22 6.96
C ALA A 29 -5.18 19.67 8.40
N PHE A 30 -4.41 18.61 8.64
CA PHE A 30 -4.24 17.98 9.95
C PHE A 30 -2.98 18.43 10.69
N HIS A 31 -2.18 19.32 10.08
CA HIS A 31 -0.99 19.93 10.68
C HIS A 31 -0.05 18.85 11.26
N GLU A 32 0.36 18.99 12.52
CA GLU A 32 1.27 18.07 13.22
C GLU A 32 0.71 16.64 13.36
N LYS A 33 -0.59 16.42 13.15
CA LYS A 33 -1.21 15.09 13.24
C LYS A 33 -1.22 14.34 11.92
N GLY A 34 -0.94 14.99 10.80
CA GLY A 34 -0.90 14.38 9.46
C GLY A 34 0.20 13.31 9.36
N PRO A 35 1.48 13.67 9.51
CA PRO A 35 2.57 12.70 9.36
C PRO A 35 2.52 11.51 10.34
N PRO A 36 2.18 11.70 11.64
CA PRO A 36 2.00 10.57 12.56
C PRO A 36 0.88 9.61 12.12
N TYR A 37 -0.17 10.12 11.48
CA TYR A 37 -1.23 9.28 10.94
C TYR A 37 -0.74 8.42 9.77
N VAL A 38 0.03 9.00 8.84
CA VAL A 38 0.63 8.25 7.72
C VAL A 38 1.51 7.12 8.24
N LEU A 39 2.35 7.40 9.24
CA LEU A 39 3.19 6.39 9.90
C LEU A 39 2.37 5.29 10.59
N TRP A 40 1.33 5.68 11.33
CA TRP A 40 0.43 4.72 11.98
C TRP A 40 -0.28 3.83 10.96
N ALA A 41 -0.82 4.42 9.89
CA ALA A 41 -1.55 3.71 8.86
C ALA A 41 -0.64 2.69 8.17
N ALA A 42 0.56 3.09 7.78
CA ALA A 42 1.55 2.20 7.17
C ALA A 42 1.94 1.04 8.10
N ASN A 43 2.24 1.32 9.37
CA ASN A 43 2.58 0.30 10.37
C ASN A 43 1.44 -0.68 10.60
N MET A 44 0.20 -0.19 10.67
CA MET A 44 -0.99 -1.02 10.80
C MET A 44 -1.11 -1.96 9.60
N ALA A 45 -1.00 -1.44 8.38
CA ALA A 45 -1.11 -2.22 7.14
C ALA A 45 -0.03 -3.31 7.05
N VAL A 46 1.24 -2.97 7.28
CA VAL A 46 2.36 -3.92 7.29
C VAL A 46 2.17 -4.98 8.38
N GLY A 47 1.66 -4.58 9.55
CA GLY A 47 1.36 -5.48 10.68
C GLY A 47 0.31 -6.56 10.38
N LEU A 48 -0.53 -6.38 9.36
CA LEU A 48 -1.49 -7.42 8.92
C LEU A 48 -0.80 -8.65 8.30
N GLN A 49 0.49 -8.53 7.93
CA GLN A 49 1.31 -9.63 7.41
C GLN A 49 0.59 -10.38 6.27
N THR A 50 0.12 -9.65 5.27
CA THR A 50 -0.61 -10.21 4.12
C THR A 50 0.30 -11.02 3.19
N GLY A 51 1.62 -10.80 3.26
CA GLY A 51 2.61 -11.44 2.39
C GLY A 51 2.65 -10.86 0.97
N VAL A 52 1.96 -9.73 0.74
CA VAL A 52 2.02 -8.97 -0.51
C VAL A 52 2.47 -7.54 -0.26
N PRO A 53 3.05 -6.85 -1.25
CA PRO A 53 3.45 -5.46 -1.10
C PRO A 53 2.27 -4.54 -0.75
N TRP A 54 2.56 -3.55 0.08
CA TRP A 54 1.65 -2.45 0.39
C TRP A 54 2.05 -1.21 -0.41
N ILE A 55 1.04 -0.47 -0.87
CA ILE A 55 1.23 0.81 -1.54
C ILE A 55 0.40 1.91 -0.88
N MET A 56 0.85 3.16 -1.03
CA MET A 56 0.06 4.37 -0.79
C MET A 56 0.04 5.19 -2.08
N CYS A 57 -1.15 5.61 -2.52
CA CYS A 57 -1.28 6.45 -3.71
C CYS A 57 -1.12 7.93 -3.35
N LYS A 58 -0.29 8.67 -4.10
CA LYS A 58 0.11 10.06 -3.86
C LYS A 58 0.45 10.31 -2.39
N GLN A 59 1.46 9.59 -1.91
CA GLN A 59 2.02 9.79 -0.56
C GLN A 59 3.55 9.72 -0.64
N GLN A 60 4.19 10.86 -0.87
CA GLN A 60 5.63 10.95 -1.14
C GLN A 60 6.50 10.54 0.04
N ASP A 61 5.98 10.69 1.26
CA ASP A 61 6.59 10.32 2.54
C ASP A 61 6.05 8.98 3.08
N ALA A 62 5.49 8.12 2.21
CA ALA A 62 5.11 6.77 2.59
C ALA A 62 6.33 6.04 3.20
N PRO A 63 6.23 5.52 4.44
CA PRO A 63 7.37 4.91 5.11
C PRO A 63 7.62 3.49 4.59
N ASP A 64 8.88 3.09 4.53
CA ASP A 64 9.28 1.73 4.17
C ASP A 64 8.61 0.69 5.10
N PRO A 65 8.18 -0.48 4.57
CA PRO A 65 8.30 -0.96 3.19
C PRO A 65 7.13 -0.57 2.26
N VAL A 66 6.29 0.41 2.63
CA VAL A 66 5.13 0.82 1.81
C VAL A 66 5.61 1.63 0.61
N VAL A 67 5.25 1.20 -0.59
CA VAL A 67 5.69 1.85 -1.83
C VAL A 67 4.76 3.01 -2.16
N SER A 68 5.32 4.21 -2.28
CA SER A 68 4.62 5.36 -2.84
C SER A 68 4.34 5.15 -4.33
N THR A 69 3.10 5.41 -4.75
CA THR A 69 2.69 5.28 -6.15
C THR A 69 1.96 6.52 -6.63
N TYR A 70 2.05 6.81 -7.93
CA TYR A 70 1.15 7.76 -8.57
C TYR A 70 0.05 6.98 -9.30
N GLN A 71 -1.16 7.54 -9.37
CA GLN A 71 -2.32 6.90 -10.00
C GLN A 71 -2.03 6.38 -11.42
N LEU A 72 -1.20 7.09 -12.18
CA LEU A 72 -0.87 6.76 -13.58
C LEU A 72 0.12 5.58 -13.74
N ILE A 73 0.91 5.26 -12.72
CA ILE A 73 1.92 4.19 -12.78
C ILE A 73 1.47 2.88 -12.12
N LEU A 74 0.30 2.86 -11.46
CA LEU A 74 -0.25 1.63 -10.88
C LEU A 74 -0.40 0.48 -11.90
N PRO A 75 -0.85 0.69 -13.15
CA PRO A 75 -0.92 -0.40 -14.13
C PRO A 75 0.44 -1.00 -14.46
N VAL A 76 1.49 -0.16 -14.54
CA VAL A 76 2.87 -0.61 -14.80
C VAL A 76 3.41 -1.40 -13.61
N LEU A 77 3.17 -0.92 -12.39
CA LEU A 77 3.57 -1.64 -11.18
C LEU A 77 2.91 -3.01 -11.09
N VAL A 78 1.60 -3.10 -11.37
CA VAL A 78 0.87 -4.37 -11.43
C VAL A 78 1.48 -5.33 -12.46
N LEU A 79 1.84 -4.84 -13.65
CA LEU A 79 2.50 -5.65 -14.67
C LEU A 79 3.87 -6.16 -14.22
N VAL A 80 4.67 -5.32 -13.55
CA VAL A 80 5.98 -5.71 -13.01
C VAL A 80 5.82 -6.76 -11.90
N LEU A 81 4.89 -6.55 -10.96
CA LEU A 81 4.62 -7.51 -9.89
C LEU A 81 4.14 -8.86 -10.44
N ARG A 82 3.24 -8.87 -11.41
CA ARG A 82 2.77 -10.11 -12.06
C ARG A 82 3.90 -10.91 -12.70
N ARG A 83 4.88 -10.26 -13.32
CA ARG A 83 6.04 -10.93 -13.95
C ARG A 83 7.03 -11.55 -12.96
N ASN A 84 7.02 -11.11 -11.70
CA ASN A 84 7.94 -11.62 -10.67
C ASN A 84 7.27 -12.62 -9.71
N LEU A 85 5.94 -12.70 -9.72
CA LEU A 85 5.14 -13.56 -8.83
C LEU A 85 4.58 -14.80 -9.55
N ILE A 86 4.70 -14.89 -10.87
CA ILE A 86 4.35 -16.03 -11.73
C ILE A 86 5.60 -16.40 -12.52
#